data_AF-A0A9J7IS26-F1
#
_entry.id   AF-A0A9J7IS26-F1
#
_cell.length_a   1.000
_cell.length_b   1.000
_cell.length_c   1.000
_cell.angle_alpha   90.00
_cell.angle_beta   90.00
_cell.angle_gamma   90.00
#
_symmetry.space_group_name_H-M   'P 1'
#
loop_
_entity.id
_entity.type
_entity.pdbx_description
1 polymer ?
#
loop_
_entity_poly.entity_id
_entity_poly.type
_entity_poly.pdbx_seq_one_letter_code
_entity_poly.pdbx_strand_id
1 'polypeptide(L)'
;MLNGYTFASSASKRNWYCSKKNTGCKAKIHMADDGVTIREAVNEHHHKPPSYYITKSGYMLIPGPYKHKLLMINGFTFAQMGKRHWYCSKRKVGCKARVKMAEDGQTISEVINEHDHERPTYHVTTSGEYIFFRS
;
A
#
# COMPACT_ATOMS: atom_id res chain seq x y z
N MET A 1 4.20 -0.11 -7.00
CA MET A 1 5.43 0.14 -6.21
C MET A 1 6.53 -0.70 -6.82
N LEU A 2 7.74 -0.17 -6.94
CA LEU A 2 8.90 -0.87 -7.50
C LEU A 2 10.12 -0.54 -6.63
N ASN A 3 10.81 -1.57 -6.12
CA ASN A 3 11.99 -1.46 -5.25
C ASN A 3 11.79 -0.52 -4.04
N GLY A 4 10.63 -0.60 -3.37
CA GLY A 4 10.29 0.26 -2.23
C GLY A 4 9.90 1.70 -2.60
N TYR A 5 10.05 2.10 -3.86
CA TYR A 5 9.65 3.41 -4.36
C TYR A 5 8.24 3.39 -4.94
N THR A 6 7.52 4.47 -4.70
CA THR A 6 6.12 4.62 -5.10
C THR A 6 6.02 5.47 -6.36
N PHE A 7 5.12 5.05 -7.24
CA PHE A 7 4.89 5.69 -8.52
C PHE A 7 3.40 6.00 -8.63
N ALA A 8 3.05 7.13 -9.24
CA ALA A 8 1.69 7.55 -9.51
C ALA A 8 1.47 7.68 -11.02
N SER A 9 0.35 7.17 -11.52
CA SER A 9 -0.04 7.36 -12.91
C SER A 9 -0.52 8.79 -13.13
N SER A 10 -0.13 9.41 -14.25
CA SER A 10 -0.85 10.58 -14.75
C SER A 10 -2.19 10.15 -15.39
N ALA A 11 -2.96 11.10 -15.93
CA ALA A 11 -4.27 10.84 -16.57
C ALA A 11 -4.30 9.65 -17.55
N SER A 12 -3.15 9.23 -18.09
CA SER A 12 -2.97 7.94 -18.76
C SER A 12 -2.45 6.85 -17.80
N LYS A 13 -3.14 5.71 -17.70
CA LYS A 13 -2.67 4.52 -16.96
C LYS A 13 -1.34 3.93 -17.47
N ARG A 14 -0.79 4.43 -18.58
CA ARG A 14 0.45 3.95 -19.21
C ARG A 14 1.72 4.55 -18.63
N ASN A 15 1.65 5.79 -18.13
CA ASN A 15 2.83 6.53 -17.68
C ASN A 15 2.76 6.77 -16.18
N TRP A 16 3.74 6.21 -15.48
CA TRP A 16 3.87 6.28 -14.04
C TRP A 16 5.14 7.02 -13.69
N TYR A 17 5.05 7.98 -12.78
CA TYR A 17 6.19 8.76 -12.35
C TYR A 17 6.41 8.55 -10.87
N CYS A 18 7.66 8.62 -10.42
CA CYS A 18 7.96 8.60 -8.99
C CYS A 18 7.11 9.65 -8.26
N SER A 19 6.59 9.28 -7.09
CA SER A 19 5.78 10.16 -6.23
C SER A 19 6.48 11.47 -5.86
N LYS A 20 7.81 11.54 -5.98
CA LYS A 20 8.66 12.72 -5.81
C LYS A 20 8.99 13.46 -7.12
N LYS A 21 8.23 13.24 -8.20
CA LYS A 21 8.41 13.96 -9.48
C LYS A 21 8.43 15.48 -9.27
N ASN A 22 7.51 15.99 -8.46
CA ASN A 22 7.39 17.43 -8.17
C ASN A 22 8.54 17.98 -7.32
N THR A 23 9.36 17.12 -6.70
CA THR A 23 10.61 17.51 -6.04
C THR A 23 11.83 17.19 -6.92
N GLY A 24 11.64 17.07 -8.22
CA GLY A 24 12.69 16.85 -9.21
C GLY A 24 13.08 15.39 -9.45
N CYS A 25 12.37 14.40 -8.90
CA CYS A 25 12.71 12.99 -9.19
C CYS A 25 12.36 12.62 -10.63
N LYS A 26 13.32 12.03 -11.35
CA LYS A 26 13.19 11.65 -12.76
C LYS A 26 12.76 10.20 -12.98
N ALA A 27 12.65 9.41 -11.92
CA ALA A 27 12.22 8.02 -12.01
C ALA A 27 10.80 7.91 -12.62
N LYS A 28 10.65 6.98 -13.56
CA LYS A 28 9.43 6.75 -14.33
C LYS A 28 9.31 5.29 -14.75
N ILE A 29 8.09 4.84 -14.96
CA ILE A 29 7.73 3.52 -15.46
C ILE A 29 6.75 3.72 -16.62
N HIS A 30 7.03 3.08 -17.75
CA HIS A 30 6.11 2.97 -18.87
C HIS A 30 5.53 1.56 -18.87
N MET A 31 4.21 1.45 -18.72
CA MET A 31 3.50 0.17 -18.76
C MET A 31 3.01 -0.14 -20.17
N ALA A 32 2.86 -1.44 -20.45
CA ALA A 32 2.17 -1.92 -21.63
C ALA A 32 0.66 -1.70 -21.53
N ASP A 33 -0.04 -1.99 -22.62
CA ASP A 33 -1.48 -1.80 -22.73
C ASP A 33 -2.30 -2.76 -21.87
N ASP A 34 -1.70 -3.87 -21.44
CA ASP A 34 -2.29 -4.85 -20.53
C ASP A 34 -2.41 -4.35 -19.07
N GLY A 35 -1.74 -3.24 -18.73
CA GLY A 35 -1.75 -2.67 -17.39
C GLY A 35 -0.94 -3.45 -16.35
N VAL A 36 -0.21 -4.50 -16.74
CA VAL A 36 0.57 -5.37 -15.84
C VAL A 36 2.04 -5.44 -16.25
N THR A 37 2.34 -5.36 -17.54
CA THR A 37 3.70 -5.48 -18.06
C THR A 37 4.43 -4.13 -18.04
N ILE A 38 5.67 -4.11 -17.54
CA ILE A 38 6.54 -2.93 -17.61
C ILE A 38 7.33 -2.98 -18.92
N ARG A 39 7.14 -1.99 -19.79
CA ARG A 39 7.91 -1.83 -21.04
C ARG A 39 9.28 -1.19 -20.77
N GLU A 40 9.31 -0.20 -19.89
CA GLU A 40 10.51 0.56 -19.59
C GLU A 40 10.44 1.09 -18.15
N ALA A 41 11.55 1.04 -17.42
CA ALA A 41 11.66 1.62 -16.08
C ALA A 41 12.99 2.37 -15.93
N VAL A 42 12.91 3.66 -15.65
CA VAL A 42 14.03 4.47 -15.17
C VAL A 42 13.87 4.56 -13.66
N ASN A 43 14.75 3.88 -12.91
CA ASN A 43 14.61 3.68 -11.47
C ASN A 43 15.71 4.35 -10.64
N GLU A 44 16.22 5.48 -11.12
CA GLU A 44 17.18 6.30 -10.39
C GLU A 44 16.47 7.33 -9.52
N HIS A 45 16.76 7.32 -8.21
CA HIS A 45 16.15 8.21 -7.23
C HIS A 45 17.22 8.96 -6.44
N HIS A 46 17.06 10.28 -6.36
CA HIS A 46 17.86 11.19 -5.52
C HIS A 46 17.28 11.39 -4.11
N HIS A 47 16.33 10.55 -3.70
CA HIS A 47 15.73 10.57 -2.37
C HIS A 47 15.60 9.16 -1.83
N LYS A 48 15.44 9.05 -0.51
CA LYS A 48 15.16 7.77 0.15
C LYS A 48 13.74 7.29 -0.21
N PRO A 49 13.48 5.98 -0.18
CA PRO A 49 12.12 5.46 -0.26
C PRO A 49 11.25 6.05 0.85
N PRO A 50 9.93 6.16 0.64
CA PRO A 50 9.02 6.54 1.71
C PRO A 50 9.14 5.59 2.92
N SER A 51 9.07 6.15 4.13
CA SER A 51 9.26 5.39 5.37
C SER A 51 8.02 4.56 5.69
N TYR A 52 8.17 3.24 5.73
CA TYR A 52 7.17 2.30 6.22
C TYR A 52 7.82 1.28 7.15
N TYR A 53 7.10 0.85 8.18
CA TYR A 53 7.60 -0.16 9.12
C TYR A 53 7.17 -1.54 8.61
N ILE A 54 8.09 -2.26 7.94
CA ILE A 54 7.94 -3.72 7.76
C ILE A 54 8.27 -4.35 9.11
N THR A 55 7.31 -5.04 9.71
CA THR A 55 7.55 -5.81 10.93
C THR A 55 8.23 -7.13 10.59
N LYS A 56 8.90 -7.73 11.58
CA LYS A 56 9.49 -9.08 11.43
C LYS A 56 8.46 -10.13 10.96
N SER A 57 7.18 -9.86 11.20
CA SER A 57 6.02 -10.68 10.85
C SER A 57 5.54 -10.50 9.40
N GLY A 58 6.27 -9.77 8.55
CA GLY A 58 6.01 -9.68 7.11
C GLY A 58 4.85 -8.77 6.70
N TYR A 59 4.39 -7.90 7.60
CA TYR A 59 3.33 -6.92 7.32
C TYR A 59 3.85 -5.49 7.39
N MET A 60 3.15 -4.56 6.74
CA MET A 60 3.44 -3.13 6.81
C MET A 60 2.43 -2.40 7.69
N LEU A 61 2.91 -1.53 8.60
CA LEU A 61 2.06 -0.56 9.27
C LEU A 61 2.13 0.78 8.56
N ILE A 62 0.97 1.25 8.14
CA ILE A 62 0.76 2.52 7.48
C ILE A 62 0.19 3.48 8.52
N PRO A 63 0.96 4.51 8.95
CA PRO A 63 0.43 5.58 9.76
C PRO A 63 -0.60 6.35 8.92
N GLY A 64 -1.81 6.50 9.47
CA GLY A 64 -2.84 7.34 8.88
C GLY A 64 -2.90 8.70 9.58
N PRO A 65 -3.51 9.73 8.96
CA PRO A 65 -3.77 11.03 9.59
C PRO A 65 -4.74 10.93 10.78
N TYR A 66 -5.42 9.80 10.94
CA TYR A 66 -6.32 9.52 12.06
C TYR A 66 -5.70 8.50 13.03
N LYS A 67 -6.14 8.54 14.29
CA LYS A 67 -5.66 7.73 15.44
C LYS A 67 -5.50 6.22 15.19
N HIS A 68 -6.08 5.69 14.11
CA HIS A 68 -6.03 4.27 13.75
C HIS A 68 -5.00 4.01 12.65
N LYS A 69 -4.00 3.19 12.97
CA LYS A 69 -3.02 2.66 12.01
C LYS A 69 -3.73 1.74 11.02
N LEU A 70 -3.24 1.68 9.78
CA LEU A 70 -3.64 0.67 8.80
C LEU A 70 -2.58 -0.40 8.71
N LEU A 71 -3.01 -1.66 8.63
CA LEU A 71 -2.16 -2.82 8.41
C LEU A 71 -2.25 -3.19 6.94
N MET A 72 -1.12 -3.38 6.27
CA MET A 72 -1.07 -3.82 4.89
C MET A 72 -0.37 -5.17 4.78
N ILE A 73 -1.07 -6.13 4.17
CA ILE A 73 -0.59 -7.49 3.87
C ILE A 73 -0.93 -7.76 2.41
N ASN A 74 0.07 -8.15 1.60
CA ASN A 74 -0.10 -8.50 0.19
C ASN A 74 -0.86 -7.44 -0.65
N GLY A 75 -0.69 -6.16 -0.31
CA GLY A 75 -1.34 -5.03 -0.98
C GLY A 75 -2.80 -4.77 -0.57
N PHE A 76 -3.38 -5.58 0.33
CA PHE A 76 -4.67 -5.32 0.95
C PHE A 76 -4.51 -4.58 2.26
N THR A 77 -5.47 -3.71 2.59
CA THR A 77 -5.46 -2.96 3.85
C THR A 77 -6.50 -3.45 4.83
N PHE A 78 -6.10 -3.42 6.09
CA PHE A 78 -6.91 -3.80 7.23
C PHE A 78 -6.96 -2.65 8.22
N ALA A 79 -8.15 -2.40 8.76
CA ALA A 79 -8.38 -1.42 9.82
C ALA A 79 -8.47 -2.14 11.17
N GLN A 80 -7.83 -1.57 12.18
CA GLN A 80 -7.87 -2.09 13.54
C GLN A 80 -9.26 -1.91 14.16
N MET A 81 -9.79 -2.98 14.75
CA MET A 81 -10.99 -2.98 15.57
C MET A 81 -10.68 -3.65 16.91
N GLY A 82 -10.70 -2.88 18.00
CA GLY A 82 -10.23 -3.34 19.30
C GLY A 82 -8.70 -3.46 19.35
N LYS A 83 -8.17 -4.22 20.33
CA LYS A 83 -6.72 -4.30 20.55
C LYS A 83 -6.00 -5.19 19.53
N ARG A 84 -6.59 -6.33 19.19
CA ARG A 84 -5.91 -7.40 18.44
C ARG A 84 -6.53 -7.75 17.10
N HIS A 85 -7.74 -7.27 16.81
CA HIS A 85 -8.43 -7.65 15.58
C HIS A 85 -8.28 -6.57 14.53
N TRP A 86 -8.06 -7.01 13.30
CA TRP A 86 -7.93 -6.18 12.13
C TRP A 86 -8.82 -6.78 11.04
N TYR A 87 -9.57 -5.93 10.35
CA TYR A 87 -10.51 -6.37 9.33
C TYR A 87 -10.23 -5.65 8.03
N CYS A 88 -10.43 -6.32 6.91
CA CYS A 88 -10.26 -5.69 5.61
C CYS A 88 -11.03 -4.37 5.53
N SER A 89 -10.42 -3.34 4.93
CA SER A 89 -11.05 -2.03 4.73
C SER A 89 -12.35 -2.10 3.91
N LYS A 90 -12.55 -3.18 3.13
CA LYS A 90 -13.77 -3.48 2.38
C LYS A 90 -14.76 -4.39 3.13
N ARG A 91 -14.61 -4.59 4.44
CA ARG A 91 -15.57 -5.34 5.26
C ARG A 91 -17.01 -4.83 5.12
N LYS A 92 -17.21 -3.52 4.95
CA LYS A 92 -18.55 -2.93 4.76
C LYS A 92 -19.25 -3.39 3.47
N VAL A 93 -18.49 -3.85 2.48
CA VAL A 93 -19.04 -4.39 1.22
C VAL A 93 -19.01 -5.92 1.18
N GLY A 94 -18.83 -6.58 2.34
CA GLY A 94 -18.97 -8.03 2.47
C GLY A 94 -17.66 -8.81 2.69
N CYS A 95 -16.49 -8.19 2.52
CA CYS A 95 -15.22 -8.89 2.64
C CYS A 95 -15.01 -9.48 4.05
N LYS A 96 -14.65 -10.76 4.12
CA LYS A 96 -14.45 -11.52 5.38
C LYS A 96 -13.00 -11.59 5.85
N ALA A 97 -12.06 -11.08 5.04
CA ALA A 97 -10.64 -11.12 5.39
C ALA A 97 -10.35 -10.37 6.70
N ARG A 98 -9.54 -11.00 7.54
CA ARG A 98 -9.22 -10.53 8.89
C ARG A 98 -7.83 -11.00 9.33
N VAL A 99 -7.25 -10.23 10.25
CA VAL A 99 -5.98 -10.56 10.91
C VAL A 99 -6.18 -10.45 12.41
N LYS A 100 -5.63 -11.41 13.15
CA LYS A 100 -5.61 -11.40 14.61
C LYS A 100 -4.17 -11.34 15.08
N MET A 101 -3.84 -10.33 15.87
CA MET A 101 -2.56 -10.22 16.55
C MET A 101 -2.55 -11.12 17.79
N ALA A 102 -1.36 -11.61 18.14
CA ALA A 102 -1.05 -12.25 19.40
C ALA A 102 -1.17 -11.26 20.57
N GLU A 103 -0.93 -11.74 21.80
CA GLU A 103 -1.07 -10.90 23.00
C GLU A 103 -0.09 -9.72 23.05
N ASP A 104 1.07 -9.86 22.41
CA ASP A 104 2.07 -8.80 22.26
C ASP A 104 1.62 -7.62 21.37
N GLY A 105 0.51 -7.79 20.63
CA GLY A 105 -0.02 -6.80 19.71
C GLY A 105 0.84 -6.53 18.46
N GLN A 106 1.87 -7.34 18.22
CA GLN A 106 2.85 -7.18 17.13
C GLN A 106 3.06 -8.45 16.31
N THR A 107 2.86 -9.62 16.90
CA THR A 107 2.96 -10.89 16.19
C THR A 107 1.60 -11.24 15.62
N ILE A 108 1.56 -11.70 14.37
CA ILE A 108 0.33 -12.20 13.79
C ILE A 108 0.08 -13.61 14.34
N SER A 109 -1.10 -13.83 14.93
CA SER A 109 -1.55 -15.14 15.42
C SER A 109 -2.43 -15.89 14.42
N GLU A 110 -3.18 -15.16 13.59
CA GLU A 110 -4.11 -15.73 12.60
C GLU A 110 -4.28 -14.75 11.45
N VAL A 111 -4.31 -15.27 10.23
CA VAL A 111 -4.64 -14.52 9.01
C VAL A 111 -5.68 -15.29 8.21
N ILE A 112 -6.78 -14.63 7.88
CA ILE A 112 -7.68 -15.04 6.81
C ILE A 112 -7.52 -13.99 5.71
N ASN A 113 -6.77 -14.33 4.66
CA ASN A 113 -6.38 -13.42 3.57
C ASN A 113 -7.12 -13.71 2.25
N GLU A 114 -8.33 -14.26 2.34
CA GLU A 114 -9.18 -14.49 1.17
C GLU A 114 -10.04 -13.25 0.91
N HIS A 115 -9.84 -12.65 -0.26
CA HIS A 115 -10.56 -11.46 -0.70
C HIS A 115 -11.39 -11.79 -1.94
N ASP A 116 -12.64 -11.37 -1.93
CA ASP A 116 -13.61 -11.43 -3.01
C ASP A 116 -13.64 -10.13 -3.85
N HIS A 117 -12.62 -9.28 -3.67
CA HIS A 117 -12.51 -7.99 -4.33
C HIS A 117 -11.07 -7.70 -4.73
N GLU A 118 -10.90 -6.82 -5.71
CA GLU A 118 -9.58 -6.34 -6.11
C GLU A 118 -8.91 -5.51 -5.02
N ARG A 119 -7.59 -5.36 -5.13
CA ARG A 119 -6.81 -4.55 -4.19
C ARG A 119 -7.29 -3.09 -4.24
N PRO A 120 -7.37 -2.41 -3.10
CA PRO A 120 -7.72 -1.00 -3.08
C PRO A 120 -6.70 -0.17 -3.85
N THR A 121 -7.17 0.82 -4.61
CA THR A 121 -6.30 1.81 -5.22
C THR A 121 -5.90 2.84 -4.16
N TYR A 122 -4.60 3.08 -4.02
CA TYR A 122 -4.06 4.08 -3.11
C TYR A 122 -3.00 4.92 -3.84
N HIS A 123 -2.92 6.19 -3.48
CA HIS A 123 -1.82 7.05 -3.87
C HIS A 123 -0.90 7.21 -2.69
N VAL A 124 0.41 7.15 -2.91
CA VAL A 124 1.37 7.48 -1.86
C VAL A 124 1.88 8.89 -2.11
N THR A 125 1.74 9.75 -1.11
CA THR A 125 2.14 11.16 -1.19
C THR A 125 3.64 11.30 -1.34
N THR A 126 4.06 12.52 -1.65
CA THR A 126 5.46 12.94 -1.62
C THR A 126 6.11 12.65 -0.26
N SER A 127 5.40 12.72 0.86
CA SER A 127 5.90 12.41 2.21
C SER A 127 5.97 10.90 2.53
N GLY A 128 5.41 10.05 1.68
CA GLY A 128 5.34 8.60 1.92
C GLY A 128 4.08 8.13 2.64
N GLU A 129 3.08 9.00 2.76
CA GLU A 129 1.80 8.68 3.38
C GLU A 129 0.88 8.04 2.35
N TYR A 130 0.12 7.03 2.76
CA TYR A 130 -0.85 6.40 1.87
C TYR A 130 -2.19 7.13 1.95
N ILE A 131 -2.64 7.68 0.82
CA ILE A 131 -3.99 8.19 0.61
C ILE A 131 -4.81 7.09 -0.06
N PHE A 132 -5.78 6.57 0.69
CA PHE A 132 -6.71 5.56 0.20
C PHE A 132 -7.93 6.24 -0.42
N PHE A 133 -8.23 5.89 -1.67
CA PHE A 133 -9.46 6.34 -2.32
C PHE A 133 -10.57 5.41 -1.89
N ARG A 134 -11.59 5.96 -1.23
CA ARG A 134 -12.82 5.21 -0.94
C ARG A 134 -13.60 5.12 -2.24
N SER A 135 -13.59 3.95 -2.88
CA SER A 135 -14.62 3.57 -3.84
C SER A 135 -15.91 3.17 -3.11
#